data_AF-A0A1N7AZ41-F1
#
_entry.id   AF-A0A1N7AZ41-F1
#
_cell.length_a   1.000
_cell.length_b   1.000
_cell.length_c   1.000
_cell.angle_alpha   90.00
_cell.angle_beta   90.00
_cell.angle_gamma   90.00
#
_symmetry.space_group_name_H-M   'P 1'
#
loop_
_entity.id
_entity.type
_entity.pdbx_description
1 polymer ?
#
loop_
_entity_poly.entity_id
_entity_poly.type
_entity_poly.pdbx_seq_one_letter_code
_entity_poly.pdbx_strand_id
1 'polypeptide(L)'
;MAGGPFSEKNDYVINSKTLLLEPIQSEEHTLVYEKGREPFTVTKRPLNIIRQSCIRYLNTYDGKRNASAIILGTNRKVPVNIDEIKGTYLFPTSSHLKHNCVWITLAHLKELEEVDKKRTKITFSDYQSVIVPVSALAIYNQVNLTKALYERGNAPTESIVKEKVNRAQYVTGVKGHVISFFHPPKRE
;
A
#
# COMPACT_ATOMS: atom_id res chain seq x y z
N MET A 1 0.45 -5.46 34.43
CA MET A 1 1.56 -6.24 33.83
C MET A 1 1.00 -7.02 32.65
N ALA A 2 1.38 -6.66 31.41
CA ALA A 2 1.34 -7.51 30.21
C ALA A 2 1.93 -6.73 29.01
N GLY A 3 3.23 -6.42 29.07
CA GLY A 3 3.98 -5.94 27.90
C GLY A 3 4.74 -7.12 27.30
N GLY A 4 4.14 -7.80 26.32
CA GLY A 4 4.80 -8.85 25.54
C GLY A 4 5.85 -8.27 24.58
N PRO A 5 6.84 -9.07 24.12
CA PRO A 5 8.09 -8.58 23.56
C PRO A 5 7.92 -8.24 22.06
N PHE A 6 7.26 -7.13 21.75
CA PHE A 6 7.43 -6.54 20.43
C PHE A 6 8.75 -5.76 20.45
N SER A 7 9.67 -6.10 19.55
CA SER A 7 10.91 -5.33 19.39
C SER A 7 10.55 -3.91 18.95
N GLU A 8 10.53 -2.96 19.88
CA GLU A 8 10.22 -1.57 19.60
C GLU A 8 11.39 -0.91 18.89
N LYS A 9 11.13 -0.24 17.76
CA LYS A 9 12.13 0.53 17.04
C LYS A 9 11.74 2.01 17.02
N ASN A 10 12.74 2.87 17.20
CA ASN A 10 12.56 4.31 17.02
C ASN A 10 12.50 4.73 15.56
N ASP A 11 12.92 3.86 14.65
CA ASP A 11 13.02 4.20 13.25
C ASP A 11 12.77 3.03 12.30
N TYR A 12 12.28 3.37 11.11
CA TYR A 12 12.05 2.42 10.04
C TYR A 12 12.13 3.09 8.67
N VAL A 13 12.89 2.46 7.78
CA VAL A 13 12.94 2.80 6.35
C VAL A 13 12.26 1.69 5.57
N ILE A 14 11.24 2.08 4.80
CA ILE A 14 10.53 1.18 3.88
C ILE A 14 11.52 0.59 2.87
N ASN A 15 11.44 -0.73 2.70
CA ASN A 15 12.34 -1.52 1.88
C ASN A 15 11.57 -2.60 1.10
N SER A 16 12.28 -3.42 0.33
CA SER A 16 11.68 -4.45 -0.54
C SER A 16 11.03 -5.63 0.21
N LYS A 17 11.07 -5.64 1.54
CA LYS A 17 10.35 -6.61 2.38
C LYS A 17 9.12 -6.00 3.03
N THR A 18 8.92 -4.68 3.00
CA THR A 18 7.80 -4.02 3.68
C THR A 18 6.47 -4.42 3.04
N LEU A 19 5.59 -5.09 3.77
CA LEU A 19 4.28 -5.51 3.30
C LEU A 19 3.22 -4.41 3.54
N LEU A 20 3.22 -3.86 4.76
CA LEU A 20 2.14 -3.02 5.25
C LEU A 20 2.58 -2.16 6.45
N LEU A 21 2.00 -0.97 6.57
CA LEU A 21 2.08 -0.09 7.73
C LEU A 21 0.68 0.09 8.33
N GLU A 22 0.45 -0.49 9.50
CA GLU A 22 -0.82 -0.42 10.24
C GLU A 22 -0.69 0.57 11.41
N PRO A 23 -1.46 1.68 11.43
CA PRO A 23 -1.44 2.58 12.57
C PRO A 23 -2.12 1.95 13.78
N ILE A 24 -1.51 2.13 14.96
CA ILE A 24 -2.12 1.79 16.24
C ILE A 24 -2.82 3.05 16.76
N GLN A 25 -4.15 3.03 16.92
CA GLN A 25 -4.93 4.27 17.13
C GLN A 25 -4.65 5.02 18.44
N SER A 26 -4.22 4.31 19.48
CA SER A 26 -4.02 4.86 20.82
C SER A 26 -2.62 5.41 21.07
N GLU A 27 -1.67 5.11 20.19
CA GLU A 27 -0.25 5.37 20.41
C GLU A 27 0.32 5.98 19.12
N GLU A 28 1.36 6.80 19.18
CA GLU A 28 2.03 7.37 17.99
C GLU A 28 2.84 6.30 17.23
N HIS A 29 2.27 5.11 17.08
CA HIS A 29 2.96 3.89 16.71
C HIS A 29 2.38 3.27 15.43
N THR A 30 3.24 2.53 14.74
CA THR A 30 2.89 1.74 13.56
C THR A 30 3.32 0.31 13.81
N LEU A 31 2.40 -0.63 13.59
CA LEU A 31 2.74 -2.03 13.43
C LEU A 31 3.21 -2.25 11.98
N VAL A 32 4.48 -2.64 11.84
CA VAL A 32 5.14 -2.86 10.55
C VAL A 32 5.15 -4.34 10.24
N TYR A 33 4.65 -4.69 9.06
CA TYR A 33 4.70 -6.06 8.53
C TYR A 33 5.84 -6.14 7.51
N GLU A 34 6.71 -7.13 7.68
CA GLU A 34 7.81 -7.42 6.75
C GLU A 34 7.79 -8.88 6.32
N LYS A 35 8.21 -9.12 5.08
CA LYS A 35 8.27 -10.46 4.52
C LYS A 35 9.13 -11.41 5.37
N GLY A 36 8.57 -12.55 5.74
CA GLY A 36 9.28 -13.65 6.42
C GLY A 36 9.68 -13.37 7.86
N ARG A 37 8.99 -12.46 8.56
CA ARG A 37 9.18 -12.22 9.99
C ARG A 37 7.91 -11.73 10.66
N GLU A 38 7.86 -11.90 11.97
CA GLU A 38 6.76 -11.38 12.79
C GLU A 38 6.69 -9.85 12.74
N PRO A 39 5.46 -9.27 12.79
CA PRO A 39 5.27 -7.83 12.88
C PRO A 39 5.93 -7.23 14.11
N PHE A 40 6.35 -5.97 13.99
CA PHE A 40 7.00 -5.25 15.07
C PHE A 40 6.58 -3.78 15.09
N THR A 41 6.69 -3.16 16.25
CA THR A 41 6.20 -1.80 16.46
C THR A 41 7.30 -0.75 16.23
N VAL A 42 6.92 0.35 15.59
CA VAL A 42 7.75 1.55 15.40
C VAL A 42 7.04 2.74 16.03
N THR A 43 7.76 3.55 16.82
CA THR A 43 7.26 4.75 17.53
C THR A 43 7.05 5.97 16.61
N LYS A 44 6.48 5.74 15.42
CA LYS A 44 6.12 6.78 14.45
C LYS A 44 4.80 6.43 13.79
N ARG A 45 4.00 7.45 13.44
CA ARG A 45 2.85 7.30 12.53
C ARG A 45 3.28 6.82 11.14
N PRO A 46 2.41 6.10 10.39
CA PRO A 46 2.75 5.60 9.05
C PRO A 46 3.21 6.71 8.10
N LEU A 47 2.56 7.87 8.13
CA LEU A 47 2.94 9.00 7.27
C LEU A 47 4.35 9.55 7.59
N ASN A 48 4.77 9.50 8.86
CA ASN A 48 6.11 9.94 9.25
C ASN A 48 7.18 8.93 8.80
N ILE A 49 6.89 7.63 8.91
CA ILE A 49 7.72 6.55 8.35
C ILE A 49 7.90 6.74 6.83
N ILE A 50 6.80 7.02 6.11
CA ILE A 50 6.82 7.26 4.66
C ILE A 50 7.64 8.50 4.32
N ARG A 51 7.42 9.62 5.00
CA ARG A 51 8.17 10.88 4.78
C ARG A 51 9.66 10.66 4.91
N GLN A 52 10.08 10.01 5.99
CA GLN A 52 11.48 9.73 6.23
C GLN A 52 12.06 8.74 5.22
N SER A 53 11.29 7.72 4.84
CA SER A 53 11.70 6.77 3.80
C SER A 53 11.94 7.48 2.47
N CYS A 54 11.09 8.43 2.08
CA CYS A 54 11.33 9.25 0.88
C CYS A 54 12.66 10.00 0.97
N ILE A 55 12.99 10.60 2.13
CA ILE A 55 14.26 11.33 2.32
C ILE A 55 15.46 10.39 2.12
N ARG A 56 15.36 9.15 2.60
CA ARG A 56 16.40 8.14 2.40
C ARG A 56 16.65 7.80 0.92
N TYR A 57 15.64 7.98 0.06
CA TYR A 57 15.71 7.83 -1.39
C TYR A 57 15.74 9.19 -2.12
N LEU A 58 16.32 10.21 -1.48
CA LEU A 58 16.61 11.54 -2.02
C LEU A 58 15.38 12.29 -2.58
N ASN A 59 14.22 12.08 -1.95
CA ASN A 59 12.96 12.69 -2.36
C ASN A 59 12.14 13.15 -1.16
N THR A 60 11.17 14.04 -1.38
CA THR A 60 10.17 14.35 -0.36
C THR A 60 8.88 13.60 -0.63
N TYR A 61 8.14 13.25 0.43
CA TYR A 61 6.79 12.68 0.28
C TYR A 61 5.88 13.61 -0.51
N ASP A 62 5.90 14.90 -0.20
CA ASP A 62 5.01 15.87 -0.85
C ASP A 62 5.33 16.02 -2.34
N GLY A 63 6.61 16.01 -2.73
CA GLY A 63 7.04 15.98 -4.12
C GLY A 63 6.52 14.74 -4.87
N LYS A 64 6.76 13.54 -4.31
CA LYS A 64 6.29 12.28 -4.91
C LYS A 64 4.77 12.20 -4.99
N ARG A 65 4.06 12.64 -3.96
CA ARG A 65 2.60 12.70 -3.93
C ARG A 65 2.06 13.67 -4.98
N ASN A 66 2.64 14.85 -5.12
CA ASN A 66 2.21 15.85 -6.09
C ASN A 66 2.40 15.35 -7.53
N ALA A 67 3.57 14.77 -7.84
CA ALA A 67 3.82 14.15 -9.14
C ALA A 67 2.81 13.02 -9.44
N SER A 68 2.60 12.13 -8.47
CA SER A 68 1.63 11.03 -8.58
C SER A 68 0.20 11.54 -8.81
N ALA A 69 -0.20 12.62 -8.13
CA ALA A 69 -1.52 13.21 -8.28
C ALA A 69 -1.77 13.77 -9.69
N ILE A 70 -0.75 14.42 -10.27
CA ILE A 70 -0.78 14.93 -11.64
C ILE A 70 -0.89 13.79 -12.65
N ILE A 71 -0.01 12.78 -12.52
CA ILE A 71 0.03 11.62 -13.42
C ILE A 71 -1.29 10.84 -13.40
N LEU A 72 -1.94 10.74 -12.24
CA LEU A 72 -3.16 9.97 -12.07
C LEU A 72 -4.46 10.77 -12.28
N GLY A 73 -4.36 12.09 -12.37
CA GLY A 73 -5.52 13.00 -12.40
C GLY A 73 -6.38 12.91 -11.13
N THR A 74 -5.78 12.68 -9.96
CA THR A 74 -6.52 12.58 -8.69
C THR A 74 -5.72 13.08 -7.48
N ASN A 75 -6.40 13.81 -6.59
CA ASN A 75 -5.84 14.30 -5.31
C ASN A 75 -6.28 13.47 -4.09
N ARG A 76 -7.13 12.44 -4.29
CA ARG A 76 -7.73 11.64 -3.22
C ARG A 76 -7.07 10.27 -3.15
N LYS A 77 -6.58 9.91 -1.95
CA LYS A 77 -5.92 8.62 -1.68
C LYS A 77 -4.82 8.34 -2.72
N VAL A 78 -3.91 9.29 -2.84
CA VAL A 78 -2.87 9.26 -3.88
C VAL A 78 -1.82 8.23 -3.47
N PRO A 79 -1.54 7.20 -4.29
CA PRO A 79 -0.43 6.30 -4.06
C PRO A 79 0.90 7.04 -4.25
N VAL A 80 1.97 6.51 -3.67
CA VAL A 80 3.31 7.07 -3.78
C VAL A 80 4.30 5.97 -4.13
N ASN A 81 5.22 6.28 -5.04
CA ASN A 81 6.46 5.51 -5.15
C ASN A 81 7.36 5.86 -3.94
N ILE A 82 8.07 4.89 -3.37
CA ILE A 82 9.08 5.12 -2.33
C ILE A 82 10.48 4.95 -2.91
N ASP A 83 10.73 3.79 -3.53
CA ASP A 83 11.99 3.43 -4.19
C ASP A 83 11.69 3.11 -5.66
N GLU A 84 12.19 3.94 -6.56
CA GLU A 84 11.95 3.84 -8.02
C GLU A 84 12.71 2.66 -8.60
N ILE A 85 13.95 2.45 -8.16
CA ILE A 85 14.84 1.38 -8.62
C ILE A 85 14.24 0.01 -8.26
N LYS A 86 13.69 -0.12 -7.04
CA LYS A 86 13.08 -1.36 -6.58
C LYS A 86 11.59 -1.49 -6.89
N GLY A 87 10.98 -0.51 -7.55
CA GLY A 87 9.54 -0.51 -7.83
C GLY A 87 8.67 -0.62 -6.57
N THR A 88 9.05 0.03 -5.47
CA THR A 88 8.30 -0.02 -4.21
C THR A 88 7.22 1.07 -4.21
N TYR A 89 5.96 0.68 -4.39
CA TYR A 89 4.81 1.58 -4.38
C TYR A 89 3.88 1.26 -3.22
N LEU A 90 3.45 2.29 -2.50
CA LEU A 90 2.49 2.19 -1.41
C LEU A 90 1.22 2.96 -1.76
N PHE A 91 0.08 2.44 -1.31
CA PHE A 91 -1.20 3.14 -1.44
C PHE A 91 -1.97 3.17 -0.11
N PRO A 92 -2.67 4.28 0.17
CA PRO A 92 -3.41 4.44 1.41
C PRO A 92 -4.82 3.85 1.30
N THR A 93 -5.30 3.20 2.37
CA THR A 93 -6.68 2.68 2.42
C THR A 93 -7.71 3.79 2.62
N SER A 94 -7.32 4.89 3.26
CA SER A 94 -8.16 6.06 3.50
C SER A 94 -7.41 7.37 3.19
N SER A 95 -7.83 8.50 3.75
CA SER A 95 -7.06 9.73 3.59
C SER A 95 -5.77 9.61 4.41
N HIS A 96 -4.62 9.92 3.81
CA HIS A 96 -3.32 9.93 4.50
C HIS A 96 -3.25 10.79 5.78
N LEU A 97 -4.18 11.74 5.94
CA LEU A 97 -4.29 12.58 7.14
C LEU A 97 -5.08 11.91 8.27
N LYS A 98 -5.78 10.81 8.02
CA LYS A 98 -6.51 10.08 9.05
C LYS A 98 -5.54 9.21 9.85
N HIS A 99 -5.72 9.21 11.18
CA HIS A 99 -4.93 8.41 12.10
C HIS A 99 -5.02 6.90 11.83
N ASN A 100 -6.15 6.41 11.32
CA ASN A 100 -6.37 5.00 11.01
C ASN A 100 -6.02 4.62 9.55
N CYS A 101 -5.25 5.45 8.85
CA CYS A 101 -4.85 5.16 7.47
C CYS A 101 -3.77 4.07 7.42
N VAL A 102 -4.17 2.88 6.96
CA VAL A 102 -3.26 1.78 6.61
C VAL A 102 -2.60 2.07 5.26
N TRP A 103 -1.32 1.73 5.12
CA TRP A 103 -0.61 1.79 3.85
C TRP A 103 -0.15 0.40 3.42
N ILE A 104 -0.43 0.03 2.18
CA ILE A 104 -0.21 -1.31 1.64
C ILE A 104 0.82 -1.22 0.52
N THR A 105 1.82 -2.10 0.52
CA THR A 105 2.79 -2.22 -0.57
C THR A 105 2.22 -3.04 -1.72
N LEU A 106 2.21 -2.48 -2.93
CA LEU A 106 1.64 -3.15 -4.12
C LEU A 106 2.34 -4.46 -4.47
N ALA A 107 3.68 -4.47 -4.42
CA ALA A 107 4.50 -5.57 -4.93
C ALA A 107 4.30 -6.91 -4.21
N HIS A 108 3.77 -6.89 -2.99
CA HIS A 108 3.56 -8.10 -2.19
C HIS A 108 2.12 -8.55 -2.12
N LEU A 109 1.18 -7.80 -2.71
CA LEU A 109 -0.24 -8.09 -2.62
C LEU A 109 -0.57 -9.37 -3.38
N LYS A 110 -1.07 -10.39 -2.68
CA LYS A 110 -1.40 -11.68 -3.29
C LYS A 110 -2.88 -11.81 -3.59
N GLU A 111 -3.71 -11.54 -2.59
CA GLU A 111 -5.14 -11.84 -2.65
C GLU A 111 -5.94 -10.87 -1.76
N LEU A 112 -7.17 -10.57 -2.18
CA LEU A 112 -8.19 -9.93 -1.35
C LEU A 112 -9.36 -10.88 -1.18
N GLU A 113 -9.82 -11.05 0.05
CA GLU A 113 -11.00 -11.81 0.40
C GLU A 113 -11.98 -10.87 1.10
N GLU A 114 -13.19 -10.72 0.57
CA GLU A 114 -14.24 -9.93 1.21
C GLU A 114 -14.71 -10.65 2.49
N VAL A 115 -14.47 -10.03 3.65
CA VAL A 115 -14.97 -10.54 4.94
C VAL A 115 -16.41 -10.09 5.12
N ASP A 116 -16.69 -8.82 4.80
CA ASP A 116 -18.02 -8.25 4.68
C ASP A 116 -17.98 -6.96 3.84
N LYS A 117 -19.13 -6.28 3.70
CA LYS A 117 -19.26 -5.05 2.91
C LYS A 117 -18.29 -3.92 3.28
N LYS A 118 -17.72 -3.93 4.50
CA LYS A 118 -16.84 -2.88 5.03
C LYS A 118 -15.43 -3.39 5.39
N ARG A 119 -15.19 -4.70 5.37
CA ARG A 119 -13.91 -5.30 5.78
C ARG A 119 -13.38 -6.26 4.73
N THR A 120 -12.07 -6.22 4.53
CA THR A 120 -11.37 -7.08 3.58
C THR A 120 -10.16 -7.70 4.25
N LYS A 121 -9.97 -9.00 4.05
CA LYS A 121 -8.74 -9.69 4.40
C LYS A 121 -7.77 -9.58 3.23
N ILE A 122 -6.59 -9.06 3.52
CA ILE A 122 -5.48 -8.94 2.58
C ILE A 122 -4.52 -10.08 2.86
N THR A 123 -4.15 -10.85 1.85
CA THR A 123 -3.09 -11.85 1.94
C THR A 123 -1.89 -11.39 1.11
N PHE A 124 -0.68 -11.52 1.67
CA PHE A 124 0.58 -11.17 1.02
C PHE A 124 1.29 -12.37 0.41
N SER A 125 2.33 -12.11 -0.37
CA SER A 125 3.12 -13.12 -1.10
C SER A 125 3.78 -14.19 -0.20
N ASP A 126 3.97 -13.88 1.09
CA ASP A 126 4.49 -14.80 2.10
C ASP A 126 3.41 -15.35 3.03
N TYR A 127 2.14 -15.28 2.60
CA TYR A 127 0.97 -15.82 3.30
C TYR A 127 0.61 -15.12 4.62
N GLN A 128 1.36 -14.09 5.03
CA GLN A 128 0.87 -13.17 6.06
C GLN A 128 -0.45 -12.54 5.61
N SER A 129 -1.36 -12.33 6.56
CA SER A 129 -2.65 -11.70 6.25
C SER A 129 -3.11 -10.74 7.34
N VAL A 130 -3.86 -9.73 6.94
CA VAL A 130 -4.44 -8.72 7.84
C VAL A 130 -5.83 -8.33 7.37
N ILE A 131 -6.74 -8.08 8.32
CA ILE A 131 -8.08 -7.58 8.02
C ILE A 131 -8.09 -6.07 8.17
N VAL A 132 -8.44 -5.35 7.11
CA VAL A 132 -8.54 -3.88 7.13
C VAL A 132 -10.00 -3.42 7.05
N PRO A 133 -10.36 -2.28 7.68
CA PRO A 133 -11.72 -1.76 7.72
C PRO A 133 -12.09 -0.98 6.44
N VAL A 134 -11.83 -1.58 5.28
CA VAL A 134 -12.16 -1.05 3.96
C VAL A 134 -12.73 -2.17 3.08
N SER A 135 -13.68 -1.84 2.21
CA SER A 135 -14.29 -2.80 1.28
C SER A 135 -13.32 -3.29 0.19
N ALA A 136 -13.56 -4.49 -0.33
CA ALA A 136 -12.69 -5.11 -1.33
C ALA A 136 -12.60 -4.25 -2.60
N LEU A 137 -13.73 -3.67 -3.03
CA LEU A 137 -13.79 -2.75 -4.18
C LEU A 137 -12.94 -1.49 -3.99
N ALA A 138 -12.90 -0.94 -2.77
CA ALA A 138 -12.10 0.24 -2.49
C ALA A 138 -10.59 -0.06 -2.55
N ILE A 139 -10.17 -1.23 -2.04
CA ILE A 139 -8.78 -1.69 -2.13
C ILE A 139 -8.42 -2.02 -3.58
N TYR A 140 -9.27 -2.76 -4.30
CA TYR A 140 -9.10 -3.06 -5.72
C TYR A 140 -8.89 -1.80 -6.57
N ASN A 141 -9.68 -0.76 -6.32
CA ASN A 141 -9.50 0.53 -6.98
C ASN A 141 -8.19 1.23 -6.61
N GLN A 142 -7.65 1.04 -5.41
CA GLN A 142 -6.30 1.54 -5.07
C GLN A 142 -5.20 0.73 -5.74
N VAL A 143 -5.38 -0.58 -5.89
CA VAL A 143 -4.46 -1.44 -6.66
C VAL A 143 -4.38 -0.97 -8.10
N ASN A 144 -5.51 -0.82 -8.79
CA ASN A 144 -5.53 -0.36 -10.18
C ASN A 144 -4.95 1.05 -10.34
N LEU A 145 -5.25 1.96 -9.41
CA LEU A 145 -4.68 3.30 -9.39
C LEU A 145 -3.15 3.27 -9.24
N THR A 146 -2.63 2.37 -8.41
CA THR A 146 -1.19 2.23 -8.17
C THR A 146 -0.48 1.54 -9.33
N LYS A 147 -1.13 0.55 -9.97
CA LYS A 147 -0.64 -0.07 -11.22
C LYS A 147 -0.53 0.96 -12.34
N ALA A 148 -1.55 1.81 -12.51
CA ALA A 148 -1.51 2.90 -13.48
C ALA A 148 -0.36 3.89 -13.20
N LEU A 149 -0.06 4.17 -11.91
CA LEU A 149 1.09 5.01 -11.55
C LEU A 149 2.42 4.35 -11.94
N TYR A 150 2.56 3.05 -11.65
CA TYR A 150 3.73 2.27 -12.04
C TYR A 150 3.91 2.26 -13.56
N GLU A 151 2.86 1.92 -14.31
CA GLU A 151 2.89 1.85 -15.77
C GLU A 151 3.23 3.20 -16.40
N ARG A 152 2.56 4.29 -15.98
CA ARG A 152 2.79 5.63 -16.54
C ARG A 152 4.16 6.20 -16.15
N GLY A 153 4.64 5.90 -14.94
CA GLY A 153 5.96 6.34 -14.47
C GLY A 153 7.13 5.63 -15.15
N ASN A 154 6.90 4.43 -15.69
CA ASN A 154 7.92 3.62 -16.37
C ASN A 154 7.69 3.52 -17.90
N ALA A 155 6.68 4.21 -18.44
CA ALA A 155 6.38 4.17 -19.86
C ALA A 155 7.48 4.89 -20.66
N PRO A 156 7.97 4.31 -21.78
CA PRO A 156 8.92 4.97 -22.67
C PRO A 156 8.19 5.98 -23.57
N THR A 157 7.68 7.06 -22.98
CA THR A 157 6.93 8.12 -23.66
C THR A 157 7.55 9.49 -23.40
N GLU A 158 7.59 10.33 -24.43
CA GLU A 158 8.04 11.72 -24.34
C GLU A 158 6.99 12.64 -23.69
N SER A 159 5.72 12.21 -23.68
CA SER A 159 4.59 12.99 -23.16
C SER A 159 4.02 12.40 -21.87
N ILE A 160 3.71 13.27 -20.91
CA ILE A 160 3.05 12.90 -19.64
C ILE A 160 1.56 12.65 -19.90
N VAL A 161 1.10 11.43 -19.66
CA VAL A 161 -0.33 11.09 -19.64
C VAL A 161 -0.96 11.66 -18.36
N LYS A 162 -1.90 12.59 -18.50
CA LYS A 162 -2.59 13.27 -17.37
C LYS A 162 -4.07 12.92 -17.25
N GLU A 163 -4.56 12.02 -18.10
CA GLU A 163 -5.95 11.60 -18.09
C GLU A 163 -6.30 10.92 -16.77
N LYS A 164 -7.41 11.34 -16.16
CA LYS A 164 -7.87 10.80 -14.89
C LYS A 164 -8.10 9.30 -14.99
N VAL A 165 -7.47 8.54 -14.10
CA VAL A 165 -7.66 7.09 -14.04
C VAL A 165 -9.10 6.77 -13.61
N ASN A 166 -9.79 5.99 -14.43
CA ASN A 166 -11.16 5.55 -14.16
C ASN A 166 -11.19 4.55 -12.99
N ARG A 167 -12.22 4.65 -12.15
CA ARG A 167 -12.45 3.71 -11.05
C ARG A 167 -13.47 2.67 -11.47
N ALA A 168 -13.20 1.42 -11.12
CA ALA A 168 -14.12 0.33 -11.33
C ALA A 168 -15.37 0.48 -10.44
N GLN A 169 -16.53 0.14 -11.00
CA GLN A 169 -17.83 0.10 -10.29
C GLN A 169 -18.03 -1.23 -9.56
N TYR A 170 -17.39 -2.29 -10.05
CA TYR A 170 -17.44 -3.65 -9.53
C TYR A 170 -16.05 -4.28 -9.64
N VAL A 171 -15.82 -5.38 -8.93
CA VAL A 171 -14.56 -6.13 -9.06
C VAL A 171 -14.70 -7.23 -10.09
N THR A 172 -13.72 -7.34 -10.99
CA THR A 172 -13.65 -8.38 -12.01
C THR A 172 -12.82 -9.57 -11.51
N GLY A 173 -13.20 -10.81 -11.83
CA GLY A 173 -12.46 -12.02 -11.46
C GLY A 173 -12.75 -12.56 -10.05
N VAL A 174 -13.93 -12.26 -9.49
CA VAL A 174 -14.34 -12.73 -8.17
C VAL A 174 -14.78 -14.20 -8.24
N LYS A 175 -13.99 -15.12 -7.68
CA LYS A 175 -14.45 -16.50 -7.42
C LYS A 175 -14.68 -16.63 -5.92
N GLY A 176 -15.93 -16.77 -5.49
CA GLY A 176 -16.26 -16.93 -4.07
C GLY A 176 -15.75 -15.78 -3.17
N HIS A 177 -15.97 -14.52 -3.57
CA HIS A 177 -15.53 -13.31 -2.83
C HIS A 177 -14.03 -13.06 -2.77
N VAL A 178 -13.24 -13.81 -3.54
CA VAL A 178 -11.78 -13.72 -3.61
C VAL A 178 -11.32 -13.07 -4.91
N ILE A 179 -10.33 -12.18 -4.81
CA ILE A 179 -9.65 -11.49 -5.91
C ILE A 179 -8.15 -11.82 -5.83
N SER A 180 -7.65 -12.63 -6.78
CA SER A 180 -6.22 -12.95 -6.86
C SER A 180 -5.49 -11.99 -7.79
N PHE A 181 -4.32 -11.51 -7.37
CA PHE A 181 -3.43 -10.72 -8.23
C PHE A 181 -2.27 -11.54 -8.82
N PHE A 182 -2.03 -12.75 -8.28
CA PHE A 182 -1.14 -13.71 -8.89
C PHE A 182 -1.94 -14.59 -9.83
N HIS A 183 -1.56 -14.55 -11.11
CA HIS A 183 -1.94 -15.57 -12.06
C HIS A 183 -0.86 -16.64 -11.99
N PRO A 184 -1.17 -17.93 -11.71
CA PRO A 184 -0.19 -18.98 -11.93
C PRO A 184 0.30 -18.88 -13.39
N PRO A 185 1.59 -19.16 -13.67
CA PRO A 185 2.01 -19.33 -15.06
C PRO A 185 1.04 -20.32 -15.71
N LYS A 186 0.55 -19.99 -16.91
CA LYS A 186 -0.25 -20.92 -17.71
C LYS A 186 0.54 -22.24 -17.71
N ARG A 187 -0.08 -23.32 -17.25
CA ARG A 187 0.47 -24.65 -17.51
C ARG A 187 0.50 -24.78 -19.02
N GLU A 188 1.70 -24.86 -19.59
CA GLU A 188 1.92 -25.32 -20.96
C GLU A 188 1.39 -26.74 -21.12
#